data_AF-A0A662IPX4-F1
#
_entry.id   AF-A0A662IPX4-F1
#
_cell.length_a   1.000
_cell.length_b   1.000
_cell.length_c   1.000
_cell.angle_alpha   90.00
_cell.angle_beta   90.00
_cell.angle_gamma   90.00
#
_symmetry.space_group_name_H-M   'P 1'
#
loop_
_entity.id
_entity.type
_entity.pdbx_description
1 polymer ?
#
loop_
_entity_poly.entity_id
_entity_poly.type
_entity_poly.pdbx_seq_one_letter_code
_entity_poly.pdbx_strand_id
1 'polypeptide(L)'
;MTRGELMRSFEIPGLAAILGVTAQMAAVFEVLSTLEELTGRLTASLPLVEETAHLFETLEESMQAAFWPVDELRLAAIRQATLADGLAGLLSLDPAERIQASASLLTYRCQFDGAPDEEEERKIAEITTRLYRLFVNRSDDYALQLDTGGYVRANCEAGERLRARLGLPGELTPEVVEKHLRGKVTIGVYPFNPETGLAKWGCFDLDDATPELVRRIYKVISEDSVLKNACLVEQSSTPDRYHIWLFFEGEEPGIIRQVMKKIAKKAGVDPRRVEIFPKQADVSVEFGNLIRLPLGLHRRKKIWSVFINPETGEELDPLEALRRVWPAVLAEEARRKIRAELEEARKPGELAGHELEEGWQPPEGLDLDFIERWIREGRAKYIFCPALTRAITEKWKPGHRRTILALIHATLRGLGFKDPARVKRILAERNEHFDPPLDRGTFESWFKSEWERFGREYGPPGCEVIKHGGGALFAGLAELNLCEGCRVPEWIKHPVQYTAWRVKK
;
A
#
# COMPACT_ATOMS: atom_id res chain seq x y z
N MET A 1 57.87 -8.68 -20.21
CA MET A 1 57.67 -7.30 -20.70
C MET A 1 57.90 -6.34 -19.54
N THR A 2 58.79 -5.37 -19.70
CA THR A 2 59.09 -4.41 -18.62
C THR A 2 58.16 -3.20 -18.67
N ARG A 3 57.93 -2.55 -17.52
CA ARG A 3 57.03 -1.39 -17.34
C ARG A 3 57.31 -0.22 -18.32
N GLY A 4 58.56 -0.12 -18.80
CA GLY A 4 58.96 0.90 -19.79
C GLY A 4 58.53 0.59 -21.23
N GLU A 5 58.28 -0.68 -21.56
CA GLU A 5 57.81 -1.10 -22.90
C GLU A 5 56.29 -0.96 -23.02
N LEU A 6 55.55 -1.10 -21.91
CA LEU A 6 54.10 -0.90 -21.87
C LEU A 6 53.71 0.57 -22.08
N MET A 7 54.51 1.50 -21.57
CA MET A 7 54.24 2.94 -21.58
C MET A 7 54.38 3.59 -22.96
N ARG A 8 55.19 3.03 -23.87
CA ARG A 8 55.36 3.58 -25.23
C ARG A 8 54.22 3.22 -26.18
N SER A 9 53.34 2.30 -25.78
CA SER A 9 52.21 1.84 -26.59
C SER A 9 50.97 2.73 -26.48
N PHE A 10 50.97 3.76 -25.63
CA PHE A 10 49.78 4.55 -25.26
C PHE A 10 49.83 6.01 -25.70
N GLU A 11 50.47 6.34 -26.83
CA GLU A 11 50.17 7.59 -27.55
C GLU A 11 48.92 7.41 -28.42
N ILE A 12 47.75 7.27 -27.78
CA ILE A 12 46.43 7.30 -28.46
C ILE A 12 45.50 8.24 -27.66
N PRO A 13 44.74 9.14 -28.32
CA PRO A 13 43.81 10.04 -27.63
C PRO A 13 42.65 9.23 -27.02
N GLY A 14 42.71 9.00 -25.71
CA GLY A 14 41.69 8.27 -24.96
C GLY A 14 42.02 8.04 -23.48
N LEU A 15 43.02 8.75 -22.94
CA LEU A 15 43.59 8.46 -21.61
C LEU A 15 42.60 8.69 -20.45
N ALA A 16 41.63 9.59 -20.59
CA ALA A 16 40.66 9.86 -19.51
C ALA A 16 39.67 8.69 -19.29
N ALA A 17 39.25 8.02 -20.36
CA ALA A 17 38.36 6.86 -20.28
C ALA A 17 39.10 5.62 -19.74
N ILE A 18 40.36 5.43 -20.14
CA ILE A 18 41.19 4.32 -19.68
C ILE A 18 41.58 4.50 -18.21
N LEU A 19 41.91 5.73 -17.77
CA LEU A 19 42.20 6.02 -16.36
C LEU A 19 41.00 5.78 -15.44
N GLY A 20 39.78 6.10 -15.89
CA GLY A 20 38.53 5.78 -15.17
C GLY A 20 38.29 4.27 -15.02
N VAL A 21 38.55 3.50 -16.08
CA VAL A 21 38.46 2.03 -16.07
C VAL A 21 39.53 1.41 -15.15
N THR A 22 40.74 1.96 -15.10
CA THR A 22 41.81 1.43 -14.21
C THR A 22 41.53 1.66 -12.72
N ALA A 23 40.86 2.75 -12.35
CA ALA A 23 40.46 3.00 -10.96
C ALA A 23 39.31 2.08 -10.52
N GLN A 24 38.34 1.83 -11.42
CA GLN A 24 37.27 0.85 -11.21
C GLN A 24 37.82 -0.58 -11.13
N MET A 25 38.80 -0.93 -11.97
CA MET A 25 39.50 -2.22 -11.87
C MET A 25 40.29 -2.36 -10.57
N ALA A 26 40.96 -1.30 -10.09
CA ALA A 26 41.69 -1.35 -8.82
C ALA A 26 40.77 -1.61 -7.61
N ALA A 27 39.58 -1.00 -7.58
CA ALA A 27 38.58 -1.24 -6.54
C ALA A 27 37.95 -2.64 -6.64
N VAL A 28 37.72 -3.15 -7.85
CA VAL A 28 37.31 -4.53 -8.08
C VAL A 28 38.40 -5.50 -7.61
N PHE A 29 39.68 -5.21 -7.86
CA PHE A 29 40.80 -6.00 -7.36
C PHE A 29 40.92 -5.99 -5.82
N GLU A 30 40.57 -4.89 -5.16
CA GLU A 30 40.57 -4.78 -3.69
C GLU A 30 39.41 -5.56 -3.05
N VAL A 31 38.23 -5.55 -3.69
CA VAL A 31 37.09 -6.40 -3.31
C VAL A 31 37.40 -7.87 -3.57
N LEU A 32 38.07 -8.20 -4.67
CA LEU A 32 38.53 -9.56 -4.98
C LEU A 32 39.59 -10.04 -3.99
N SER A 33 40.54 -9.19 -3.56
CA SER A 33 41.52 -9.58 -2.54
C SER A 33 40.87 -9.81 -1.18
N THR A 34 39.83 -9.03 -0.86
CA THR A 34 39.06 -9.20 0.39
C THR A 34 38.22 -10.47 0.34
N LEU A 35 37.67 -10.83 -0.83
CA LEU A 35 36.98 -12.10 -1.06
C LEU A 35 37.93 -13.28 -1.03
N GLU A 36 39.12 -13.20 -1.62
CA GLU A 36 40.17 -14.22 -1.50
C GLU A 36 40.63 -14.39 -0.03
N GLU A 37 40.76 -13.31 0.73
CA GLU A 37 41.13 -13.35 2.14
C GLU A 37 40.01 -13.96 3.00
N LEU A 38 38.75 -13.64 2.71
CA LEU A 38 37.59 -14.25 3.36
C LEU A 38 37.47 -15.75 3.00
N THR A 39 37.74 -16.07 1.73
CA THR A 39 37.70 -17.43 1.19
C THR A 39 38.84 -18.26 1.80
N GLY A 40 40.06 -17.75 1.85
CA GLY A 40 41.21 -18.41 2.49
C GLY A 40 41.01 -18.68 3.98
N ARG A 41 40.29 -17.79 4.70
CA ARG A 41 39.89 -18.03 6.10
C ARG A 41 38.80 -19.11 6.22
N LEU A 42 37.90 -19.21 5.23
CA LEU A 42 36.88 -20.27 5.14
C LEU A 42 37.49 -21.64 4.77
N THR A 43 38.46 -21.70 3.85
CA THR A 43 39.17 -22.94 3.47
C THR A 43 40.00 -23.50 4.61
N ALA A 44 40.52 -22.64 5.50
CA ALA A 44 41.22 -23.07 6.71
C ALA A 44 40.31 -23.70 7.79
N SER A 45 38.99 -23.55 7.65
CA SER A 45 38.00 -23.90 8.67
C SER A 45 37.13 -25.12 8.32
N LEU A 46 37.21 -25.63 7.08
CA LEU A 46 36.36 -26.70 6.56
C LEU A 46 37.21 -27.82 5.92
N PRO A 47 36.95 -29.11 6.16
CA PRO A 47 37.59 -30.18 5.40
C PRO A 47 37.13 -30.11 3.95
N LEU A 48 38.09 -30.12 3.01
CA LEU A 48 37.86 -30.12 1.56
C LEU A 48 36.84 -31.19 1.14
N VAL A 49 35.68 -30.75 0.67
CA VAL A 49 34.71 -31.58 -0.06
C VAL A 49 34.68 -31.08 -1.52
N GLU A 50 34.59 -32.03 -2.46
CA GLU A 50 34.56 -31.80 -3.92
C GLU A 50 33.53 -30.75 -4.38
N GLU A 51 32.48 -30.48 -3.59
CA GLU A 51 31.46 -29.46 -3.86
C GLU A 51 32.04 -28.03 -3.91
N THR A 52 33.12 -27.75 -3.18
CA THR A 52 33.75 -26.42 -3.18
C THR A 52 34.48 -26.15 -4.51
N ALA A 53 35.08 -27.17 -5.12
CA ALA A 53 35.87 -27.04 -6.34
C ALA A 53 35.00 -26.69 -7.57
N HIS A 54 33.77 -27.23 -7.64
CA HIS A 54 32.85 -26.95 -8.73
C HIS A 54 32.35 -25.50 -8.72
N LEU A 55 32.25 -24.91 -7.52
CA LEU A 55 31.92 -23.50 -7.31
C LEU A 55 33.01 -22.57 -7.87
N PHE A 56 34.29 -22.97 -7.82
CA PHE A 56 35.41 -22.21 -8.37
C PHE A 56 35.48 -22.27 -9.90
N GLU A 57 35.24 -23.44 -10.52
CA GLU A 57 35.18 -23.56 -11.99
C GLU A 57 34.07 -22.69 -12.59
N THR A 58 32.90 -22.65 -11.93
CA THR A 58 31.76 -21.85 -12.40
C THR A 58 32.04 -20.34 -12.30
N LEU A 59 32.83 -19.93 -11.29
CA LEU A 59 33.23 -18.53 -11.10
C LEU A 59 34.27 -18.11 -12.15
N GLU A 60 35.22 -18.98 -12.45
CA GLU A 60 36.27 -18.74 -13.44
C GLU A 60 35.71 -18.71 -14.88
N GLU A 61 34.74 -19.58 -15.21
CA GLU A 61 33.97 -19.52 -16.47
C GLU A 61 33.14 -18.25 -16.58
N SER A 62 32.54 -17.78 -15.47
CA SER A 62 31.79 -16.52 -15.43
C SER A 62 32.70 -15.29 -15.59
N MET A 63 33.96 -15.37 -15.16
CA MET A 63 34.96 -14.30 -15.28
C MET A 63 35.61 -14.25 -16.67
N GLN A 64 35.75 -15.38 -17.37
CA GLN A 64 36.28 -15.40 -18.74
C GLN A 64 35.29 -14.84 -19.78
N ALA A 65 34.02 -14.70 -19.44
CA ALA A 65 33.00 -14.07 -20.27
C ALA A 65 33.04 -12.52 -20.27
N ALA A 66 34.14 -11.91 -19.82
CA ALA A 66 34.33 -10.47 -19.57
C ALA A 66 34.41 -9.56 -20.82
N PHE A 67 33.42 -9.63 -21.71
CA PHE A 67 33.16 -8.64 -22.76
C PHE A 67 31.69 -8.19 -22.73
N TRP A 68 31.17 -7.82 -21.55
CA TRP A 68 29.74 -7.58 -21.40
C TRP A 68 29.29 -6.11 -21.42
N PRO A 69 28.25 -5.75 -22.20
CA PRO A 69 27.49 -4.50 -22.02
C PRO A 69 26.76 -4.39 -20.67
N VAL A 70 26.45 -3.15 -20.30
CA VAL A 70 25.91 -2.69 -18.99
C VAL A 70 24.69 -3.48 -18.48
N ASP A 71 23.85 -4.01 -19.36
CA ASP A 71 22.63 -4.72 -18.96
C ASP A 71 22.90 -6.10 -18.34
N GLU A 72 23.99 -6.79 -18.69
CA GLU A 72 24.32 -8.03 -17.99
C GLU A 72 25.26 -7.86 -16.81
N LEU A 73 25.86 -6.67 -16.64
CA LEU A 73 26.41 -6.27 -15.35
C LEU A 73 25.28 -6.12 -14.31
N ARG A 74 24.11 -5.62 -14.70
CA ARG A 74 22.90 -5.63 -13.84
C ARG A 74 22.44 -7.06 -13.53
N LEU A 75 22.42 -7.94 -14.53
CA LEU A 75 22.02 -9.34 -14.33
C LEU A 75 23.04 -10.12 -13.47
N ALA A 76 24.33 -9.85 -13.64
CA ALA A 76 25.42 -10.40 -12.83
C ALA A 76 25.35 -9.90 -11.38
N ALA A 77 25.04 -8.61 -11.16
CA ALA A 77 24.83 -8.06 -9.82
C ALA A 77 23.61 -8.67 -9.11
N ILE A 78 22.52 -8.92 -9.85
CA ILE A 78 21.35 -9.66 -9.34
C ILE A 78 21.75 -11.10 -8.99
N ARG A 79 22.50 -11.79 -9.86
CA ARG A 79 23.01 -13.15 -9.59
C ARG A 79 23.97 -13.21 -8.41
N GLN A 80 24.80 -12.18 -8.20
CA GLN A 80 25.70 -12.06 -7.06
C GLN A 80 24.95 -11.80 -5.74
N ALA A 81 23.85 -11.04 -5.77
CA ALA A 81 22.96 -10.91 -4.61
C ALA A 81 22.30 -12.25 -4.24
N THR A 82 21.84 -13.00 -5.25
CA THR A 82 21.30 -14.36 -5.06
C THR A 82 22.36 -15.34 -4.57
N LEU A 83 23.61 -15.21 -5.01
CA LEU A 83 24.76 -15.99 -4.54
C LEU A 83 25.12 -15.65 -3.09
N ALA A 84 25.07 -14.37 -2.71
CA ALA A 84 25.29 -13.91 -1.35
C ALA A 84 24.20 -14.43 -0.39
N ASP A 85 22.93 -14.42 -0.83
CA ASP A 85 21.81 -15.00 -0.08
C ASP A 85 21.94 -16.53 0.04
N GLY A 86 22.39 -17.20 -1.03
CA GLY A 86 22.68 -18.64 -1.03
C GLY A 86 23.82 -19.04 -0.10
N LEU A 87 24.93 -18.29 -0.11
CA LEU A 87 26.08 -18.50 0.77
C LEU A 87 25.74 -18.18 2.24
N ALA A 88 24.96 -17.14 2.51
CA ALA A 88 24.49 -16.82 3.86
C ALA A 88 23.55 -17.90 4.42
N GLY A 89 22.79 -18.56 3.55
CA GLY A 89 22.00 -19.75 3.87
C GLY A 89 22.87 -20.97 4.21
N LEU A 90 23.93 -21.23 3.42
CA LEU A 90 24.86 -22.34 3.62
C LEU A 90 25.71 -22.18 4.90
N LEU A 91 26.09 -20.95 5.25
CA LEU A 91 27.04 -20.64 6.32
C LEU A 91 26.39 -20.42 7.71
N SER A 92 25.06 -20.53 7.84
CA SER A 92 24.34 -20.37 9.11
C SER A 92 24.67 -19.08 9.88
N LEU A 93 24.99 -18.00 9.17
CA LEU A 93 25.31 -16.68 9.76
C LEU A 93 24.12 -16.15 10.58
N ASP A 94 24.41 -15.39 11.64
CA ASP A 94 23.35 -14.86 12.50
C ASP A 94 22.55 -13.73 11.81
N PRO A 95 21.34 -13.39 12.30
CA PRO A 95 20.50 -12.38 11.66
C PRO A 95 21.12 -10.98 11.57
N ALA A 96 22.00 -10.60 12.51
CA ALA A 96 22.65 -9.29 12.50
C ALA A 96 23.79 -9.23 11.47
N GLU A 97 24.55 -10.31 11.33
CA GLU A 97 25.61 -10.47 10.33
C GLU A 97 25.04 -10.48 8.91
N ARG A 98 23.89 -11.13 8.70
CA ARG A 98 23.16 -11.10 7.42
C ARG A 98 22.68 -9.70 7.05
N ILE A 99 22.16 -8.94 8.03
CA ILE A 99 21.73 -7.55 7.84
C ILE A 99 22.93 -6.67 7.50
N GLN A 100 24.08 -6.88 8.16
CA GLN A 100 25.29 -6.09 7.93
C GLN A 100 25.96 -6.41 6.58
N ALA A 101 25.97 -7.67 6.15
CA ALA A 101 26.44 -8.07 4.82
C ALA A 101 25.54 -7.52 3.70
N SER A 102 24.21 -7.64 3.87
CA SER A 102 23.24 -7.04 2.94
C SER A 102 23.33 -5.52 2.89
N ALA A 103 23.49 -4.87 4.04
CA ALA A 103 23.68 -3.42 4.12
C ALA A 103 24.98 -2.99 3.44
N SER A 104 26.08 -3.74 3.59
CA SER A 104 27.37 -3.42 2.96
C SER A 104 27.31 -3.56 1.43
N LEU A 105 26.61 -4.57 0.91
CA LEU A 105 26.34 -4.75 -0.53
C LEU A 105 25.40 -3.68 -1.09
N LEU A 106 24.36 -3.28 -0.34
CA LEU A 106 23.48 -2.15 -0.67
C LEU A 106 24.19 -0.79 -0.60
N THR A 107 25.19 -0.64 0.26
CA THR A 107 26.00 0.58 0.36
C THR A 107 26.97 0.68 -0.82
N TYR A 108 27.49 -0.45 -1.31
CA TYR A 108 28.26 -0.52 -2.57
C TYR A 108 27.43 -0.16 -3.80
N ARG A 109 26.12 -0.43 -3.78
CA ARG A 109 25.13 0.02 -4.79
C ARG A 109 25.07 1.55 -4.93
N CYS A 110 25.44 2.32 -3.90
CA CYS A 110 25.50 3.79 -3.93
C CYS A 110 26.85 4.36 -4.38
N GLN A 111 27.92 3.57 -4.45
CA GLN A 111 29.25 4.04 -4.85
C GLN A 111 29.54 3.87 -6.36
N PHE A 112 28.64 3.20 -7.09
CA PHE A 112 28.70 3.02 -8.55
C PHE A 112 27.92 4.08 -9.34
N ASP A 113 27.23 5.02 -8.67
CA ASP A 113 26.58 6.15 -9.33
C ASP A 113 27.66 7.14 -9.80
N GLY A 114 28.29 6.84 -10.94
CA GLY A 114 28.75 7.92 -11.83
C GLY A 114 27.58 8.87 -12.10
N ALA A 115 27.86 10.14 -12.37
CA ALA A 115 26.80 11.09 -12.72
C ALA A 115 25.91 10.45 -13.81
N PRO A 116 24.59 10.36 -13.58
CA PRO A 116 23.69 9.76 -14.56
C PRO A 116 23.91 10.45 -15.90
N ASP A 117 23.96 9.65 -16.97
CA ASP A 117 24.18 10.21 -18.29
C ASP A 117 23.06 11.23 -18.63
N GLU A 118 23.36 12.21 -19.48
CA GLU A 118 22.38 13.25 -19.81
C GLU A 118 21.06 12.67 -20.38
N GLU A 119 21.09 11.45 -20.92
CA GLU A 119 19.95 10.76 -21.49
C GLU A 119 19.02 10.18 -20.41
N GLU A 120 19.57 9.59 -19.35
CA GLU A 120 18.87 9.05 -18.20
C GLU A 120 18.22 10.19 -17.39
N GLU A 121 18.90 11.31 -17.21
CA GLU A 121 18.32 12.50 -16.58
C GLU A 121 17.15 13.07 -17.40
N ARG A 122 17.28 13.13 -18.74
CA ARG A 122 16.17 13.52 -19.63
C ARG A 122 15.00 12.55 -19.53
N LYS A 123 15.29 11.24 -19.47
CA LYS A 123 14.28 10.19 -19.33
C LYS A 123 13.51 10.32 -18.01
N ILE A 124 14.23 10.51 -16.89
CA ILE A 124 13.63 10.70 -15.56
C ILE A 124 12.77 11.97 -15.52
N ALA A 125 13.23 13.06 -16.13
CA ALA A 125 12.46 14.31 -16.21
C ALA A 125 11.15 14.13 -17.00
N GLU A 126 11.18 13.38 -18.11
CA GLU A 126 9.98 13.09 -18.89
C GLU A 126 9.01 12.17 -18.14
N ILE A 127 9.52 11.11 -17.50
CA ILE A 127 8.70 10.21 -16.65
C ILE A 127 8.05 11.01 -15.53
N THR A 128 8.82 11.88 -14.84
CA THR A 128 8.31 12.78 -13.80
C THR A 128 7.15 13.62 -14.31
N THR A 129 7.32 14.27 -15.47
CA THR A 129 6.30 15.11 -16.09
C THR A 129 5.03 14.32 -16.42
N ARG A 130 5.18 13.10 -16.96
CA ARG A 130 4.07 12.23 -17.32
C ARG A 130 3.32 11.72 -16.08
N LEU A 131 4.04 11.25 -15.07
CA LEU A 131 3.44 10.81 -13.80
C LEU A 131 2.69 11.96 -13.14
N TYR A 132 3.30 13.15 -13.09
CA TYR A 132 2.65 14.33 -12.53
C TYR A 132 1.34 14.63 -13.27
N ARG A 133 1.38 14.68 -14.59
CA ARG A 133 0.21 14.99 -15.42
C ARG A 133 -0.94 13.99 -15.22
N LEU A 134 -0.62 12.70 -15.24
CA LEU A 134 -1.62 11.61 -15.26
C LEU A 134 -2.17 11.27 -13.87
N PHE A 135 -1.33 11.26 -12.84
CA PHE A 135 -1.70 10.74 -11.52
C PHE A 135 -2.01 11.83 -10.49
N VAL A 136 -1.46 13.03 -10.64
CA VAL A 136 -1.63 14.09 -9.64
C VAL A 136 -2.91 14.88 -9.92
N ASN A 137 -3.94 14.67 -9.10
CA ASN A 137 -5.18 15.44 -9.13
C ASN A 137 -5.09 16.73 -8.31
N ARG A 138 -4.26 16.73 -7.27
CA ARG A 138 -4.10 17.85 -6.35
C ARG A 138 -2.63 18.00 -5.97
N SER A 139 -2.17 19.24 -5.89
CA SER A 139 -0.79 19.60 -5.54
C SER A 139 -0.65 20.16 -4.14
N ASP A 140 -1.75 20.52 -3.48
CA ASP A 140 -1.78 21.13 -2.14
C ASP A 140 -1.49 20.12 -1.01
N ASP A 141 -1.53 18.81 -1.27
CA ASP A 141 -1.16 17.77 -0.31
C ASP A 141 -0.82 16.44 -1.02
N TYR A 142 -0.15 15.55 -0.30
CA TYR A 142 0.21 14.20 -0.74
C TYR A 142 0.44 13.29 0.47
N ALA A 143 0.62 11.99 0.26
CA ALA A 143 0.96 11.07 1.35
C ALA A 143 2.43 10.66 1.28
N LEU A 144 3.05 10.41 2.43
CA LEU A 144 4.39 9.87 2.56
C LEU A 144 4.33 8.47 3.17
N GLN A 145 5.00 7.51 2.55
CA GLN A 145 5.15 6.18 3.11
C GLN A 145 6.23 6.16 4.19
N LEU A 146 5.90 5.57 5.33
CA LEU A 146 6.82 5.29 6.42
C LEU A 146 7.58 3.99 6.15
N ASP A 147 8.71 3.79 6.83
CA ASP A 147 9.48 2.54 6.72
C ASP A 147 8.72 1.31 7.21
N THR A 148 7.70 1.51 8.05
CA THR A 148 6.74 0.46 8.48
C THR A 148 5.74 0.07 7.39
N GLY A 149 5.73 0.78 6.25
CA GLY A 149 4.83 0.57 5.12
C GLY A 149 3.51 1.34 5.18
N GLY A 150 3.16 1.91 6.35
CA GLY A 150 2.02 2.81 6.51
C GLY A 150 2.22 4.15 5.82
N TYR A 151 1.15 4.94 5.72
CA TYR A 151 1.20 6.28 5.11
C TYR A 151 0.79 7.36 6.10
N VAL A 152 1.39 8.54 5.95
CA VAL A 152 1.03 9.76 6.67
C VAL A 152 0.78 10.89 5.68
N ARG A 153 -0.25 11.71 5.91
CA ARG A 153 -0.50 12.90 5.09
C ARG A 153 0.63 13.91 5.27
N ALA A 154 1.16 14.45 4.19
CA ALA A 154 2.31 15.34 4.18
C ALA A 154 2.07 16.60 5.02
N ASN A 155 0.84 17.14 5.03
CA ASN A 155 0.50 18.38 5.74
C ASN A 155 -0.29 18.15 7.04
N CYS A 156 -0.20 16.96 7.64
CA CYS A 156 -0.59 16.76 9.04
C CYS A 156 0.62 16.95 9.96
N GLU A 157 0.40 17.14 11.27
CA GLU A 157 1.46 17.39 12.25
C GLU A 157 2.64 16.38 12.16
N ALA A 158 2.33 15.09 12.01
CA ALA A 158 3.34 14.05 11.85
C ALA A 158 4.06 14.11 10.49
N GLY A 159 3.34 14.46 9.41
CA GLY A 159 3.87 14.61 8.06
C GLY A 159 4.76 15.83 7.90
N GLU A 160 4.42 16.96 8.52
CA GLU A 160 5.21 18.19 8.49
C GLU A 160 6.62 17.96 9.06
N ARG A 161 6.70 17.27 10.21
CA ARG A 161 7.98 16.86 10.81
C ARG A 161 8.79 15.97 9.87
N LEU A 162 8.12 15.00 9.23
CA LEU A 162 8.75 14.08 8.30
C LEU A 162 9.29 14.80 7.06
N ARG A 163 8.51 15.71 6.47
CA ARG A 163 8.92 16.51 5.32
C ARG A 163 10.06 17.45 5.62
N ALA A 164 10.03 18.13 6.78
CA ALA A 164 11.12 19.00 7.20
C ALA A 164 12.45 18.23 7.29
N ARG A 165 12.42 17.01 7.86
CA ARG A 165 13.58 16.11 7.92
C ARG A 165 14.07 15.66 6.53
N LEU A 166 13.16 15.47 5.58
CA LEU A 166 13.46 15.01 4.22
C LEU A 166 13.72 16.17 3.22
N GLY A 167 13.64 17.42 3.67
CA GLY A 167 13.75 18.60 2.81
C GLY A 167 12.69 18.61 1.70
N LEU A 168 11.42 18.37 2.04
CA LEU A 168 10.31 18.33 1.10
C LEU A 168 9.33 19.51 1.28
N PRO A 169 8.84 20.11 0.17
CA PRO A 169 7.81 21.15 0.21
C PRO A 169 6.46 20.61 0.71
N GLY A 170 5.57 21.49 1.16
CA GLY A 170 4.19 21.09 1.52
C GLY A 170 3.33 20.73 0.32
N GLU A 171 3.70 21.25 -0.84
CA GLU A 171 3.05 20.95 -2.11
C GLU A 171 3.70 19.74 -2.79
N LEU A 172 2.90 18.95 -3.52
CA LEU A 172 3.41 17.93 -4.42
C LEU A 172 3.93 18.59 -5.69
N THR A 173 5.24 18.67 -5.81
CA THR A 173 5.96 19.22 -6.97
C THR A 173 6.59 18.12 -7.83
N PRO A 174 6.96 18.40 -9.09
CA PRO A 174 7.74 17.48 -9.92
C PRO A 174 9.02 16.98 -9.24
N GLU A 175 9.69 17.82 -8.45
CA GLU A 175 10.90 17.44 -7.68
C GLU A 175 10.61 16.36 -6.63
N VAL A 176 9.43 16.40 -5.99
CA VAL A 176 9.00 15.36 -5.05
C VAL A 176 8.72 14.04 -5.78
N VAL A 177 8.14 14.11 -6.98
CA VAL A 177 7.94 12.94 -7.86
C VAL A 177 9.29 12.37 -8.32
N GLU A 178 10.26 13.21 -8.64
CA GLU A 178 11.61 12.75 -9.00
C GLU A 178 12.30 12.05 -7.83
N LYS A 179 12.20 12.62 -6.60
CA LYS A 179 12.69 11.96 -5.38
C LYS A 179 11.99 10.61 -5.16
N HIS A 180 10.73 10.47 -5.58
CA HIS A 180 10.01 9.20 -5.54
C HIS A 180 10.55 8.18 -6.54
N LEU A 181 10.78 8.59 -7.78
CA LEU A 181 11.40 7.76 -8.82
C LEU A 181 12.82 7.31 -8.47
N ARG A 182 13.56 8.13 -7.72
CA ARG A 182 14.90 7.78 -7.21
C ARG A 182 14.87 7.00 -5.89
N GLY A 183 13.69 6.65 -5.38
CA GLY A 183 13.54 5.84 -4.16
C GLY A 183 13.93 6.55 -2.86
N LYS A 184 14.24 7.86 -2.94
CA LYS A 184 14.57 8.71 -1.78
C LYS A 184 13.35 8.88 -0.87
N VAL A 185 12.17 8.93 -1.46
CA VAL A 185 10.87 8.99 -0.76
C VAL A 185 9.87 8.08 -1.47
N THR A 186 8.74 7.80 -0.82
CA THR A 186 7.64 7.09 -1.47
C THR A 186 6.36 7.84 -1.19
N ILE A 187 5.67 8.28 -2.25
CA ILE A 187 4.49 9.13 -2.13
C ILE A 187 3.22 8.39 -2.53
N GLY A 188 2.11 8.80 -1.93
CA GLY A 188 0.77 8.45 -2.37
C GLY A 188 0.04 9.67 -2.91
N VAL A 189 -0.80 9.46 -3.91
CA VAL A 189 -1.63 10.47 -4.57
C VAL A 189 -3.10 10.28 -4.22
N TYR A 190 -3.84 11.38 -4.24
CA TYR A 190 -5.25 11.43 -3.94
C TYR A 190 -6.11 11.55 -5.21
N PRO A 191 -7.33 10.99 -5.22
CA PRO A 191 -8.17 10.91 -6.42
C PRO A 191 -8.87 12.23 -6.78
N PHE A 192 -8.98 13.19 -5.85
CA PHE A 192 -9.82 14.38 -6.03
C PHE A 192 -9.00 15.64 -6.23
N ASN A 193 -9.40 16.45 -7.21
CA ASN A 193 -8.97 17.83 -7.32
C ASN A 193 -9.87 18.72 -6.42
N PRO A 194 -9.32 19.46 -5.44
CA PRO A 194 -10.12 20.25 -4.50
C PRO A 194 -10.80 21.48 -5.15
N GLU A 195 -10.28 21.98 -6.27
CA GLU A 195 -10.83 23.17 -6.95
C GLU A 195 -12.01 22.81 -7.85
N THR A 196 -11.94 21.67 -8.55
CA THR A 196 -12.94 21.27 -9.54
C THR A 196 -13.85 20.13 -9.07
N GLY A 197 -13.44 19.38 -8.06
CA GLY A 197 -14.12 18.14 -7.62
C GLY A 197 -13.97 16.97 -8.59
N LEU A 198 -13.25 17.13 -9.69
CA LEU A 198 -13.05 16.09 -10.71
C LEU A 198 -11.87 15.18 -10.36
N ALA A 199 -11.85 14.01 -11.00
CA ALA A 199 -10.77 13.03 -10.91
C ALA A 199 -10.21 12.72 -12.30
N LYS A 200 -8.89 12.51 -12.39
CA LYS A 200 -8.18 12.12 -13.62
C LYS A 200 -8.03 10.62 -13.79
N TRP A 201 -8.40 9.82 -12.79
CA TRP A 201 -8.25 8.37 -12.87
C TRP A 201 -9.25 7.62 -12.01
N GLY A 202 -9.55 6.40 -12.45
CA GLY A 202 -10.05 5.31 -11.62
C GLY A 202 -8.98 4.23 -11.50
N CYS A 203 -9.02 3.46 -10.41
CA CYS A 203 -8.06 2.36 -10.22
C CYS A 203 -8.77 1.13 -9.62
N PHE A 204 -8.52 -0.03 -10.20
CA PHE A 204 -8.71 -1.30 -9.49
C PHE A 204 -7.46 -1.57 -8.67
N ASP A 205 -7.59 -1.59 -7.36
CA ASP A 205 -6.53 -2.06 -6.45
C ASP A 205 -6.83 -3.52 -6.12
N LEU A 206 -6.01 -4.41 -6.67
CA LEU A 206 -6.22 -5.84 -6.66
C LEU A 206 -5.18 -6.51 -5.76
N ASP A 207 -5.63 -6.93 -4.60
CA ASP A 207 -4.87 -7.72 -3.64
C ASP A 207 -5.06 -9.22 -3.90
N ASP A 208 -3.98 -9.99 -3.75
CA ASP A 208 -3.94 -11.45 -3.94
C ASP A 208 -4.53 -11.90 -5.29
N ALA A 209 -4.30 -11.12 -6.34
CA ALA A 209 -4.90 -11.31 -7.65
C ALA A 209 -4.04 -12.19 -8.56
N THR A 210 -4.71 -13.05 -9.34
CA THR A 210 -4.04 -13.84 -10.36
C THR A 210 -3.87 -13.05 -11.66
N PRO A 211 -2.84 -13.33 -12.48
CA PRO A 211 -2.68 -12.72 -13.80
C PRO A 211 -3.92 -12.90 -14.70
N GLU A 212 -4.67 -14.00 -14.55
CA GLU A 212 -5.91 -14.25 -15.30
C GLU A 212 -7.03 -13.28 -14.91
N LEU A 213 -7.13 -12.88 -13.64
CA LEU A 213 -8.07 -11.85 -13.21
C LEU A 213 -7.74 -10.51 -13.87
N VAL A 214 -6.47 -10.12 -13.85
CA VAL A 214 -5.97 -8.89 -14.49
C VAL A 214 -6.28 -8.91 -15.99
N ARG A 215 -5.96 -10.01 -16.68
CA ARG A 215 -6.27 -10.22 -18.11
C ARG A 215 -7.76 -10.09 -18.41
N ARG A 216 -8.64 -10.66 -17.58
CA ARG A 216 -10.10 -10.58 -17.79
C ARG A 216 -10.61 -9.16 -17.70
N ILE A 217 -10.18 -8.41 -16.68
CA ILE A 217 -10.56 -6.99 -16.52
C ILE A 217 -10.02 -6.18 -17.69
N TYR A 218 -8.75 -6.36 -18.06
CA TYR A 218 -8.13 -5.67 -19.18
C TYR A 218 -8.79 -6.00 -20.53
N LYS A 219 -9.23 -7.24 -20.73
CA LYS A 219 -9.96 -7.64 -21.94
C LYS A 219 -11.27 -6.85 -22.10
N VAL A 220 -12.02 -6.69 -21.01
CA VAL A 220 -13.26 -5.88 -21.01
C VAL A 220 -12.97 -4.42 -21.28
N ILE A 221 -11.90 -3.86 -20.68
CA ILE A 221 -11.45 -2.50 -20.97
C ILE A 221 -11.11 -2.36 -22.46
N SER A 222 -10.45 -3.37 -23.03
CA SER A 222 -9.99 -3.40 -24.43
C SER A 222 -11.12 -3.54 -25.46
N GLU A 223 -12.35 -3.84 -25.05
CA GLU A 223 -13.54 -3.82 -25.93
C GLU A 223 -13.86 -2.40 -26.41
N ASP A 224 -13.43 -1.38 -25.66
CA ASP A 224 -13.56 0.03 -26.01
C ASP A 224 -12.17 0.62 -26.29
N SER A 225 -11.92 1.06 -27.52
CA SER A 225 -10.62 1.60 -27.93
C SER A 225 -10.21 2.85 -27.15
N VAL A 226 -11.16 3.68 -26.70
CA VAL A 226 -10.88 4.88 -25.90
C VAL A 226 -10.40 4.47 -24.52
N LEU A 227 -11.09 3.52 -23.89
CA LEU A 227 -10.70 3.01 -22.57
C LEU A 227 -9.40 2.22 -22.62
N LYS A 228 -9.18 1.45 -23.69
CA LYS A 228 -7.92 0.73 -23.93
C LYS A 228 -6.71 1.67 -23.92
N ASN A 229 -6.79 2.75 -24.68
CA ASN A 229 -5.71 3.74 -24.79
C ASN A 229 -5.51 4.51 -23.48
N ALA A 230 -6.54 4.58 -22.64
CA ALA A 230 -6.50 5.21 -21.32
C ALA A 230 -6.06 4.26 -20.19
N CYS A 231 -5.71 3.01 -20.48
CA CYS A 231 -5.42 2.01 -19.46
C CYS A 231 -3.92 1.83 -19.23
N LEU A 232 -3.51 1.66 -17.96
CA LEU A 232 -2.15 1.27 -17.58
C LEU A 232 -2.18 0.27 -16.44
N VAL A 233 -1.37 -0.77 -16.51
CA VAL A 233 -1.31 -1.83 -15.48
C VAL A 233 0.05 -1.78 -14.79
N GLU A 234 0.02 -1.72 -13.47
CA GLU A 234 1.18 -1.72 -12.58
C GLU A 234 1.15 -2.99 -11.74
N GLN A 235 2.28 -3.69 -11.65
CA GLN A 235 2.53 -4.62 -10.56
C GLN A 235 3.17 -3.83 -9.41
N SER A 236 2.49 -3.78 -8.26
CA SER A 236 2.76 -2.74 -7.26
C SER A 236 3.90 -3.13 -6.31
N SER A 237 3.63 -4.03 -5.37
CA SER A 237 4.51 -4.25 -4.20
C SER A 237 4.82 -5.70 -3.91
N THR A 238 4.08 -6.63 -4.52
CA THR A 238 4.33 -8.08 -4.54
C THR A 238 3.83 -8.63 -5.88
N PRO A 239 4.28 -9.82 -6.30
CA PRO A 239 3.89 -10.42 -7.58
C PRO A 239 2.38 -10.65 -7.77
N ASP A 240 1.60 -10.61 -6.69
CA ASP A 240 0.16 -10.81 -6.62
C ASP A 240 -0.66 -9.52 -6.42
N ARG A 241 0.00 -8.36 -6.37
CA ARG A 241 -0.68 -7.06 -6.18
C ARG A 241 -0.58 -6.21 -7.44
N TYR A 242 -1.74 -5.90 -7.99
CA TYR A 242 -1.86 -5.17 -9.26
C TYR A 242 -2.73 -3.94 -9.10
N HIS A 243 -2.32 -2.85 -9.74
CA HIS A 243 -3.17 -1.70 -9.97
C HIS A 243 -3.51 -1.62 -11.45
N ILE A 244 -4.81 -1.54 -11.78
CA ILE A 244 -5.27 -1.27 -13.15
C ILE A 244 -5.83 0.15 -13.16
N TRP A 245 -5.07 1.07 -13.72
CA TRP A 245 -5.38 2.49 -13.83
C TRP A 245 -6.13 2.76 -15.12
N LEU A 246 -7.18 3.58 -15.04
CA LEU A 246 -7.93 4.09 -16.19
C LEU A 246 -7.98 5.62 -16.09
N PHE A 247 -7.38 6.31 -17.06
CA PHE A 247 -7.21 7.77 -17.02
C PHE A 247 -8.32 8.52 -17.77
N PHE A 248 -8.59 9.74 -17.31
CA PHE A 248 -9.60 10.65 -17.87
C PHE A 248 -9.02 12.06 -17.92
N GLU A 249 -9.44 12.89 -18.89
CA GLU A 249 -9.01 14.30 -18.92
C GLU A 249 -9.49 15.09 -17.69
N GLY A 250 -10.58 14.62 -17.09
CA GLY A 250 -11.22 15.13 -15.88
C GLY A 250 -12.67 14.69 -15.91
N GLU A 251 -13.08 13.91 -14.92
CA GLU A 251 -14.43 13.33 -14.87
C GLU A 251 -14.97 13.29 -13.44
N GLU A 252 -16.29 13.27 -13.31
CA GLU A 252 -16.94 13.13 -12.02
C GLU A 252 -16.57 11.78 -11.37
N PRO A 253 -16.13 11.75 -10.11
CA PRO A 253 -15.78 10.51 -9.42
C PRO A 253 -16.87 9.44 -9.42
N GLY A 254 -18.13 9.85 -9.27
CA GLY A 254 -19.29 8.96 -9.36
C GLY A 254 -19.40 8.29 -10.73
N ILE A 255 -19.15 9.03 -11.82
CA ILE A 255 -19.15 8.50 -13.19
C ILE A 255 -18.00 7.51 -13.38
N ILE A 256 -16.77 7.90 -13.01
CA ILE A 256 -15.59 7.00 -13.08
C ILE A 256 -15.88 5.71 -12.32
N ARG A 257 -16.35 5.80 -11.07
CA ARG A 257 -16.64 4.63 -10.24
C ARG A 257 -17.70 3.73 -10.87
N GLN A 258 -18.74 4.29 -11.51
CA GLN A 258 -19.74 3.48 -12.20
C GLN A 258 -19.19 2.81 -13.46
N VAL A 259 -18.34 3.48 -14.24
CA VAL A 259 -17.63 2.86 -15.38
C VAL A 259 -16.81 1.67 -14.89
N MET A 260 -16.00 1.85 -13.84
CA MET A 260 -15.19 0.79 -13.23
C MET A 260 -16.06 -0.37 -12.72
N LYS A 261 -17.18 -0.09 -12.05
CA LYS A 261 -18.13 -1.14 -11.61
C LYS A 261 -18.71 -1.92 -12.78
N LYS A 262 -19.07 -1.26 -13.87
CA LYS A 262 -19.59 -1.91 -15.09
C LYS A 262 -18.52 -2.81 -15.72
N ILE A 263 -17.26 -2.36 -15.76
CA ILE A 263 -16.11 -3.16 -16.22
C ILE A 263 -15.96 -4.41 -15.36
N ALA A 264 -15.91 -4.27 -14.03
CA ALA A 264 -15.79 -5.41 -13.11
C ALA A 264 -16.93 -6.43 -13.31
N LYS A 265 -18.18 -5.97 -13.35
CA LYS A 265 -19.35 -6.83 -13.59
C LYS A 265 -19.23 -7.61 -14.90
N LYS A 266 -18.88 -6.92 -16.00
CA LYS A 266 -18.66 -7.56 -17.31
C LYS A 266 -17.51 -8.57 -17.29
N ALA A 267 -16.48 -8.33 -16.50
CA ALA A 267 -15.35 -9.25 -16.31
C ALA A 267 -15.70 -10.47 -15.42
N GLY A 268 -16.94 -10.57 -14.93
CA GLY A 268 -17.37 -11.62 -14.01
C GLY A 268 -16.80 -11.44 -12.59
N VAL A 269 -16.45 -10.20 -12.24
CA VAL A 269 -15.89 -9.82 -10.94
C VAL A 269 -16.97 -9.08 -10.16
N ASP A 270 -17.27 -9.54 -8.94
CA ASP A 270 -18.16 -8.81 -8.05
C ASP A 270 -17.46 -7.50 -7.62
N PRO A 271 -18.00 -6.31 -7.98
CA PRO A 271 -17.38 -5.04 -7.62
C PRO A 271 -17.27 -4.80 -6.12
N ARG A 272 -17.96 -5.61 -5.28
CA ARG A 272 -17.85 -5.57 -3.82
C ARG A 272 -16.64 -6.31 -3.26
N ARG A 273 -15.99 -7.14 -4.09
CA ARG A 273 -14.84 -7.97 -3.70
C ARG A 273 -13.51 -7.42 -4.19
N VAL A 274 -13.54 -6.32 -4.95
CA VAL A 274 -12.35 -5.62 -5.44
C VAL A 274 -12.38 -4.18 -4.99
N GLU A 275 -11.24 -3.63 -4.63
CA GLU A 275 -11.17 -2.24 -4.26
C GLU A 275 -11.19 -1.36 -5.52
N ILE A 276 -12.23 -0.54 -5.65
CA ILE A 276 -12.39 0.39 -6.78
C ILE A 276 -12.24 1.81 -6.28
N PHE A 277 -11.28 2.53 -6.86
CA PHE A 277 -11.05 3.94 -6.63
C PHE A 277 -11.57 4.78 -7.81
N PRO A 278 -12.11 5.98 -7.54
CA PRO A 278 -12.34 6.58 -6.22
C PRO A 278 -13.37 5.78 -5.40
N LYS A 279 -13.13 5.57 -4.09
CA LYS A 279 -14.05 4.80 -3.22
C LYS A 279 -15.35 5.58 -2.98
N GLN A 280 -15.23 6.90 -2.84
CA GLN A 280 -16.33 7.83 -2.63
C GLN A 280 -16.87 8.33 -3.97
N ALA A 281 -18.21 8.41 -4.08
CA ALA A 281 -18.89 8.99 -5.25
C ALA A 281 -18.88 10.53 -5.23
N ASP A 282 -18.81 11.12 -4.04
CA ASP A 282 -18.80 12.57 -3.80
C ASP A 282 -17.55 12.96 -2.98
N VAL A 283 -17.15 14.24 -3.05
CA VAL A 283 -15.98 14.84 -2.36
C VAL A 283 -16.19 14.97 -0.83
N SER A 284 -17.14 14.25 -0.23
CA SER A 284 -17.52 14.40 1.18
C SER A 284 -16.40 14.03 2.17
N VAL A 285 -15.33 13.40 1.68
CA VAL A 285 -14.06 13.20 2.40
C VAL A 285 -13.00 14.04 1.70
N GLU A 286 -12.48 15.07 2.38
CA GLU A 286 -11.65 16.15 1.83
C GLU A 286 -10.50 15.69 0.90
N PHE A 287 -9.92 14.52 1.15
CA PHE A 287 -8.80 13.96 0.36
C PHE A 287 -9.14 12.67 -0.40
N GLY A 288 -10.21 11.94 -0.03
CA GLY A 288 -10.42 10.57 -0.49
C GLY A 288 -9.38 9.57 0.03
N ASN A 289 -9.38 8.36 -0.54
CA ASN A 289 -8.39 7.34 -0.21
C ASN A 289 -7.18 7.43 -1.16
N LEU A 290 -5.98 7.41 -0.61
CA LEU A 290 -4.73 7.46 -1.38
C LEU A 290 -4.43 6.15 -2.09
N ILE A 291 -3.71 6.24 -3.19
CA ILE A 291 -2.99 5.11 -3.80
C ILE A 291 -1.52 5.50 -3.94
N ARG A 292 -0.59 4.56 -3.75
CA ARG A 292 0.84 4.81 -3.96
C ARG A 292 1.09 5.23 -5.42
N LEU A 293 1.90 6.26 -5.63
CA LEU A 293 2.33 6.61 -6.98
C LEU A 293 3.19 5.45 -7.56
N PRO A 294 3.01 5.08 -8.85
CA PRO A 294 3.78 4.00 -9.46
C PRO A 294 5.26 4.36 -9.65
N LEU A 295 6.05 3.32 -9.96
CA LEU A 295 7.50 3.37 -10.15
C LEU A 295 8.32 3.79 -8.92
N GLY A 296 7.71 3.76 -7.73
CA GLY A 296 8.41 4.04 -6.47
C GLY A 296 8.86 2.79 -5.72
N LEU A 297 9.92 2.93 -4.93
CA LEU A 297 10.38 1.91 -4.00
C LEU A 297 9.40 1.77 -2.82
N HIS A 298 8.82 0.59 -2.59
CA HIS A 298 8.01 0.35 -1.39
C HIS A 298 8.90 0.34 -0.14
N ARG A 299 8.67 1.24 0.83
CA ARG A 299 9.57 1.47 1.96
C ARG A 299 9.75 0.26 2.89
N ARG A 300 8.69 -0.50 3.17
CA ARG A 300 8.79 -1.76 3.94
C ARG A 300 9.37 -2.92 3.14
N LYS A 301 8.74 -3.26 2.01
CA LYS A 301 9.07 -4.46 1.22
C LYS A 301 10.34 -4.33 0.38
N LYS A 302 10.84 -3.10 0.16
CA LYS A 302 12.01 -2.78 -0.67
C LYS A 302 11.89 -3.25 -2.14
N ILE A 303 10.66 -3.30 -2.64
CA ILE A 303 10.32 -3.68 -4.02
C ILE A 303 9.87 -2.45 -4.79
N TRP A 304 10.36 -2.29 -6.02
CA TRP A 304 9.89 -1.29 -6.96
C TRP A 304 8.64 -1.78 -7.67
N SER A 305 7.67 -0.88 -7.87
CA SER A 305 6.61 -1.15 -8.82
C SER A 305 7.11 -1.03 -10.25
N VAL A 306 6.53 -1.85 -11.12
CA VAL A 306 6.82 -1.86 -12.55
C VAL A 306 5.52 -1.81 -13.34
N PHE A 307 5.55 -1.20 -14.51
CA PHE A 307 4.44 -1.33 -15.46
C PHE A 307 4.58 -2.64 -16.22
N ILE A 308 3.45 -3.28 -16.50
CA ILE A 308 3.44 -4.58 -17.16
C ILE A 308 2.48 -4.59 -18.35
N ASN A 309 2.78 -5.44 -19.32
CA ASN A 309 1.82 -5.85 -20.32
C ASN A 309 0.80 -6.79 -19.66
N PRO A 310 -0.49 -6.44 -19.59
CA PRO A 310 -1.48 -7.29 -18.94
C PRO A 310 -1.70 -8.63 -19.66
N GLU A 311 -1.42 -8.73 -20.95
CA GLU A 311 -1.58 -9.98 -21.70
C GLU A 311 -0.43 -10.95 -21.44
N THR A 312 0.82 -10.49 -21.56
CA THR A 312 2.02 -11.32 -21.42
C THR A 312 2.53 -11.41 -19.98
N GLY A 313 2.27 -10.39 -19.16
CA GLY A 313 2.84 -10.22 -17.82
C GLY A 313 4.25 -9.63 -17.82
N GLU A 314 4.81 -9.34 -18.99
CA GLU A 314 6.17 -8.80 -19.13
C GLU A 314 6.25 -7.34 -18.68
N GLU A 315 7.38 -6.99 -18.08
CA GLU A 315 7.69 -5.62 -17.70
C GLU A 315 7.80 -4.73 -18.95
N LEU A 316 7.24 -3.52 -18.85
CA LEU A 316 7.28 -2.50 -19.90
C LEU A 316 8.32 -1.44 -19.56
N ASP A 317 8.97 -0.88 -20.58
CA ASP A 317 9.74 0.35 -20.41
C ASP A 317 8.81 1.45 -19.85
N PRO A 318 9.15 2.08 -18.71
CA PRO A 318 8.23 2.99 -18.06
C PRO A 318 7.88 4.23 -18.88
N LEU A 319 8.85 4.77 -19.64
CA LEU A 319 8.62 5.97 -20.43
C LEU A 319 7.71 5.64 -21.62
N GLU A 320 7.99 4.55 -22.33
CA GLU A 320 7.15 4.11 -23.44
C GLU A 320 5.73 3.73 -23.00
N ALA A 321 5.59 3.09 -21.84
CA ALA A 321 4.28 2.79 -21.27
C ALA A 321 3.48 4.08 -21.01
N LEU A 322 4.11 5.09 -20.37
CA LEU A 322 3.47 6.38 -20.09
C LEU A 322 3.16 7.21 -21.35
N ARG A 323 3.99 7.11 -22.40
CA ARG A 323 3.77 7.80 -23.69
C ARG A 323 2.56 7.28 -24.44
N ARG A 324 2.24 5.99 -24.26
CA ARG A 324 1.09 5.33 -24.92
C ARG A 324 -0.25 5.62 -24.25
N VAL A 325 -0.24 6.15 -23.03
CA VAL A 325 -1.47 6.48 -22.30
C VAL A 325 -2.09 7.77 -22.86
N TRP A 326 -3.35 7.66 -23.27
CA TRP A 326 -4.19 8.78 -23.67
C TRP A 326 -5.44 8.85 -22.81
N PRO A 327 -5.59 9.87 -21.93
CA PRO A 327 -6.75 9.97 -21.05
C PRO A 327 -8.08 9.96 -21.82
N ALA A 328 -9.04 9.20 -21.31
CA ALA A 328 -10.35 9.07 -21.93
C ALA A 328 -11.19 10.34 -21.79
N VAL A 329 -11.95 10.63 -22.84
CA VAL A 329 -13.06 11.60 -22.81
C VAL A 329 -14.33 10.80 -23.06
N LEU A 330 -15.21 10.73 -22.06
CA LEU A 330 -16.47 10.01 -22.19
C LEU A 330 -17.44 10.81 -23.05
N ALA A 331 -18.12 10.14 -23.98
CA ALA A 331 -19.18 10.76 -24.78
C ALA A 331 -20.30 11.29 -23.87
N GLU A 332 -20.82 12.48 -24.19
CA GLU A 332 -21.90 13.12 -23.43
C GLU A 332 -23.14 12.23 -23.26
N GLU A 333 -23.46 11.41 -24.27
CA GLU A 333 -24.55 10.44 -24.17
C GLU A 333 -24.29 9.38 -23.10
N ALA A 334 -23.05 8.90 -22.98
CA ALA A 334 -22.66 7.93 -21.96
C ALA A 334 -22.69 8.56 -20.56
N ARG A 335 -22.19 9.80 -20.42
CA ARG A 335 -22.29 10.59 -19.18
C ARG A 335 -23.73 10.76 -18.75
N ARG A 336 -24.61 11.18 -19.67
CA ARG A 336 -26.04 11.37 -19.40
C ARG A 336 -26.72 10.09 -18.91
N LYS A 337 -26.43 8.95 -19.55
CA LYS A 337 -26.95 7.64 -19.13
C LYS A 337 -26.47 7.27 -17.72
N ILE A 338 -25.18 7.42 -17.44
CA ILE A 338 -24.62 7.09 -16.12
C ILE A 338 -25.17 8.03 -15.05
N ARG A 339 -25.29 9.34 -15.32
CA ARG A 339 -25.92 10.29 -14.39
C ARG A 339 -27.38 9.94 -14.13
N ALA A 340 -28.14 9.55 -15.16
CA ALA A 340 -29.52 9.12 -14.99
C ALA A 340 -29.62 7.85 -14.13
N GLU A 341 -28.74 6.87 -14.33
CA GLU A 341 -28.66 5.67 -13.48
C GLU A 341 -28.32 6.02 -12.03
N LEU A 342 -27.38 6.94 -11.81
CA LEU A 342 -26.99 7.43 -10.49
C LEU A 342 -28.10 8.23 -9.80
N GLU A 343 -28.87 9.01 -10.56
CA GLU A 343 -29.98 9.80 -10.03
C GLU A 343 -31.21 8.93 -9.74
N GLU A 344 -31.47 7.92 -10.58
CA GLU A 344 -32.56 6.96 -10.35
C GLU A 344 -32.29 6.09 -9.13
N ALA A 345 -31.03 5.69 -8.95
CA ALA A 345 -30.52 5.20 -7.67
C ALA A 345 -30.91 6.14 -6.53
N ARG A 346 -30.62 7.44 -6.66
CA ARG A 346 -30.81 8.44 -5.58
C ARG A 346 -32.28 8.83 -5.27
N LYS A 347 -33.28 8.54 -6.13
CA LYS A 347 -34.67 9.00 -5.92
C LYS A 347 -35.40 8.23 -4.80
N PRO A 348 -36.02 8.93 -3.82
CA PRO A 348 -36.81 8.29 -2.78
C PRO A 348 -38.26 8.06 -3.23
N GLY A 349 -38.61 6.84 -3.63
CA GLY A 349 -40.02 6.43 -3.81
C GLY A 349 -40.23 5.14 -4.61
N GLU A 350 -40.83 4.13 -3.96
CA GLU A 350 -41.41 2.90 -4.56
C GLU A 350 -40.45 1.86 -5.18
N LEU A 351 -39.29 1.67 -4.54
CA LEU A 351 -38.62 0.37 -4.52
C LEU A 351 -38.46 -0.06 -3.07
N ALA A 352 -39.02 -1.23 -2.74
CA ALA A 352 -38.66 -1.97 -1.55
C ALA A 352 -37.13 -2.15 -1.55
N GLY A 353 -36.48 -1.51 -0.56
CA GLY A 353 -35.12 -1.74 -0.14
C GLY A 353 -34.08 -1.90 -1.25
N HIS A 354 -33.54 -0.80 -1.74
CA HIS A 354 -32.11 -0.67 -2.09
C HIS A 354 -31.87 0.81 -2.36
N GLU A 355 -31.26 1.52 -1.39
CA GLU A 355 -30.29 2.63 -1.52
C GLU A 355 -29.93 3.16 -0.12
N LEU A 356 -29.30 2.30 0.69
CA LEU A 356 -28.48 2.69 1.84
C LEU A 356 -27.31 1.72 1.89
N GLU A 357 -26.20 1.90 1.17
CA GLU A 357 -25.07 0.95 1.28
C GLU A 357 -23.82 1.51 0.58
N GLU A 358 -22.65 1.61 1.21
CA GLU A 358 -22.04 0.64 2.12
C GLU A 358 -21.65 1.26 3.47
N GLY A 359 -22.63 1.84 4.16
CA GLY A 359 -22.61 1.93 5.62
C GLY A 359 -23.19 0.65 6.20
N TRP A 360 -22.58 0.12 7.26
CA TRP A 360 -23.10 -1.03 7.99
C TRP A 360 -24.61 -0.92 8.26
N GLN A 361 -25.41 -1.87 7.74
CA GLN A 361 -26.84 -1.95 8.04
C GLN A 361 -27.08 -2.76 9.32
N PRO A 362 -27.74 -2.17 10.33
CA PRO A 362 -28.09 -2.92 11.53
C PRO A 362 -29.01 -4.11 11.25
N PRO A 363 -28.82 -5.24 11.94
CA PRO A 363 -29.73 -6.37 11.84
C PRO A 363 -31.16 -5.98 12.25
N GLU A 364 -32.15 -6.26 11.39
CA GLU A 364 -33.55 -5.94 11.67
C GLU A 364 -34.15 -6.83 12.78
N GLY A 365 -35.12 -6.29 13.51
CA GLY A 365 -35.91 -7.03 14.50
C GLY A 365 -35.17 -7.39 15.79
N LEU A 366 -34.06 -6.70 16.11
CA LEU A 366 -33.40 -6.86 17.41
C LEU A 366 -34.14 -6.10 18.51
N ASP A 367 -34.40 -6.77 19.63
CA ASP A 367 -34.87 -6.13 20.85
C ASP A 367 -33.71 -5.38 21.53
N LEU A 368 -33.62 -4.08 21.23
CA LEU A 368 -32.55 -3.23 21.77
C LEU A 368 -32.70 -3.01 23.28
N ASP A 369 -33.92 -3.06 23.82
CA ASP A 369 -34.20 -2.93 25.25
C ASP A 369 -33.72 -4.16 26.02
N PHE A 370 -33.92 -5.35 25.44
CA PHE A 370 -33.33 -6.59 25.93
C PHE A 370 -31.80 -6.54 25.95
N ILE A 371 -31.18 -6.10 24.85
CA ILE A 371 -29.72 -5.98 24.73
C ILE A 371 -29.17 -5.00 25.77
N GLU A 372 -29.75 -3.80 25.90
CA GLU A 372 -29.35 -2.81 26.89
C GLU A 372 -29.47 -3.36 28.31
N ARG A 373 -30.61 -3.97 28.65
CA ARG A 373 -30.81 -4.58 29.97
C ARG A 373 -29.72 -5.59 30.29
N TRP A 374 -29.36 -6.45 29.34
CA TRP A 374 -28.35 -7.48 29.54
C TRP A 374 -26.93 -6.94 29.64
N ILE A 375 -26.62 -5.83 28.97
CA ILE A 375 -25.36 -5.10 29.20
C ILE A 375 -25.31 -4.61 30.65
N ARG A 376 -26.38 -3.96 31.12
CA ARG A 376 -26.44 -3.32 32.45
C ARG A 376 -26.43 -4.34 33.59
N GLU A 377 -27.10 -5.48 33.41
CA GLU A 377 -27.12 -6.60 34.36
C GLU A 377 -25.83 -7.45 34.38
N GLY A 378 -24.79 -7.07 33.62
CA GLY A 378 -23.54 -7.85 33.55
C GLY A 378 -23.68 -9.20 32.83
N ARG A 379 -24.72 -9.34 32.00
CA ARG A 379 -25.05 -10.54 31.23
C ARG A 379 -24.55 -10.48 29.78
N ALA A 380 -23.64 -9.56 29.48
CA ALA A 380 -23.04 -9.35 28.15
C ALA A 380 -22.53 -10.66 27.51
N LYS A 381 -21.91 -11.56 28.29
CA LYS A 381 -21.35 -12.84 27.83
C LYS A 381 -22.33 -13.77 27.11
N TYR A 382 -23.63 -13.57 27.31
CA TYR A 382 -24.65 -14.43 26.70
C TYR A 382 -25.07 -13.94 25.31
N ILE A 383 -24.91 -12.64 25.02
CA ILE A 383 -25.33 -11.98 23.79
C ILE A 383 -24.15 -11.47 22.93
N PHE A 384 -22.97 -11.30 23.52
CA PHE A 384 -21.78 -10.80 22.81
C PHE A 384 -20.74 -11.90 22.63
N CYS A 385 -19.91 -11.74 21.60
CA CYS A 385 -18.74 -12.60 21.44
C CYS A 385 -17.74 -12.35 22.58
N PRO A 386 -16.74 -13.23 22.78
CA PRO A 386 -15.76 -13.06 23.85
C PRO A 386 -15.05 -11.70 23.84
N ALA A 387 -14.69 -11.18 22.66
CA ALA A 387 -14.04 -9.87 22.53
C ALA A 387 -14.92 -8.71 23.01
N LEU A 388 -16.17 -8.65 22.55
CA LEU A 388 -17.11 -7.61 22.97
C LEU A 388 -17.52 -7.77 24.44
N THR A 389 -17.60 -9.00 24.92
CA THR A 389 -17.84 -9.28 26.34
C THR A 389 -16.72 -8.66 27.18
N ARG A 390 -15.46 -8.98 26.87
CA ARG A 390 -14.29 -8.43 27.56
C ARG A 390 -14.25 -6.91 27.49
N ALA A 391 -14.47 -6.33 26.32
CA ALA A 391 -14.55 -4.88 26.14
C ALA A 391 -15.57 -4.22 27.09
N ILE A 392 -16.73 -4.85 27.28
CA ILE A 392 -17.83 -4.33 28.12
C ILE A 392 -17.60 -4.59 29.62
N THR A 393 -16.97 -5.71 30.00
CA THR A 393 -16.90 -6.16 31.40
C THR A 393 -15.58 -5.87 32.10
N GLU A 394 -14.47 -5.72 31.38
CA GLU A 394 -13.15 -5.50 31.98
C GLU A 394 -12.93 -4.05 32.42
N LYS A 395 -12.02 -3.86 33.38
CA LYS A 395 -11.56 -2.55 33.84
C LYS A 395 -10.35 -2.13 33.02
N TRP A 396 -10.50 -1.10 32.19
CA TRP A 396 -9.45 -0.65 31.28
C TRP A 396 -8.60 0.47 31.89
N LYS A 397 -7.27 0.31 31.79
CA LYS A 397 -6.24 1.24 32.27
C LYS A 397 -6.06 2.46 31.33
N PRO A 398 -5.35 3.53 31.77
CA PRO A 398 -4.97 4.64 30.90
C PRO A 398 -4.29 4.13 29.61
N GLY A 399 -4.67 4.68 28.46
CA GLY A 399 -4.20 4.24 27.13
C GLY A 399 -5.29 3.58 26.28
N HIS A 400 -6.13 2.73 26.86
CA HIS A 400 -7.08 1.91 26.08
C HIS A 400 -8.56 2.32 26.24
N ARG A 401 -8.87 3.18 27.23
CA ARG A 401 -10.24 3.62 27.56
C ARG A 401 -11.01 4.18 26.36
N ARG A 402 -10.42 5.10 25.59
CA ARG A 402 -11.07 5.71 24.41
C ARG A 402 -11.31 4.69 23.30
N THR A 403 -10.33 3.83 23.03
CA THR A 403 -10.42 2.78 22.00
C THR A 403 -11.51 1.77 22.32
N ILE A 404 -11.61 1.36 23.59
CA ILE A 404 -12.67 0.46 24.04
C ILE A 404 -14.04 1.13 23.98
N LEU A 405 -14.16 2.39 24.43
CA LEU A 405 -15.43 3.11 24.31
C LEU A 405 -15.84 3.31 22.85
N ALA A 406 -14.88 3.51 21.93
CA ALA A 406 -15.14 3.59 20.50
C ALA A 406 -15.61 2.24 19.93
N LEU A 407 -15.02 1.12 20.37
CA LEU A 407 -15.48 -0.22 20.01
C LEU A 407 -16.91 -0.50 20.50
N ILE A 408 -17.22 -0.15 21.76
CA ILE A 408 -18.56 -0.30 22.32
C ILE A 408 -19.55 0.62 21.59
N HIS A 409 -19.20 1.88 21.36
CA HIS A 409 -20.01 2.84 20.61
C HIS A 409 -20.34 2.31 19.21
N ALA A 410 -19.32 1.89 18.46
CA ALA A 410 -19.48 1.38 17.11
C ALA A 410 -20.37 0.12 17.08
N THR A 411 -20.21 -0.75 18.08
CA THR A 411 -21.05 -1.95 18.24
C THR A 411 -22.51 -1.60 18.50
N LEU A 412 -22.79 -0.69 19.44
CA LEU A 412 -24.17 -0.26 19.74
C LEU A 412 -24.83 0.37 18.52
N ARG A 413 -24.13 1.28 17.84
CA ARG A 413 -24.62 1.89 16.60
C ARG A 413 -24.83 0.83 15.51
N GLY A 414 -23.92 -0.14 15.39
CA GLY A 414 -24.04 -1.26 14.46
C GLY A 414 -25.20 -2.20 14.77
N LEU A 415 -25.60 -2.35 16.03
CA LEU A 415 -26.80 -3.10 16.41
C LEU A 415 -28.10 -2.34 16.14
N GLY A 416 -28.03 -1.04 15.85
CA GLY A 416 -29.19 -0.22 15.49
C GLY A 416 -29.64 0.75 16.57
N PHE A 417 -28.83 1.02 17.61
CA PHE A 417 -29.13 2.07 18.57
C PHE A 417 -29.01 3.45 17.89
N LYS A 418 -30.15 4.10 17.64
CA LYS A 418 -30.23 5.40 16.95
C LYS A 418 -30.29 6.61 17.87
N ASP A 419 -30.69 6.43 19.13
CA ASP A 419 -30.83 7.53 20.11
C ASP A 419 -29.46 7.88 20.76
N PRO A 420 -28.92 9.10 20.52
CA PRO A 420 -27.67 9.55 21.12
C PRO A 420 -27.71 9.56 22.65
N ALA A 421 -28.83 9.96 23.25
CA ALA A 421 -28.94 10.05 24.70
C ALA A 421 -28.85 8.66 25.34
N ARG A 422 -29.50 7.67 24.71
CA ARG A 422 -29.46 6.26 25.12
C ARG A 422 -28.05 5.68 25.06
N VAL A 423 -27.37 5.84 23.93
CA VAL A 423 -26.00 5.32 23.77
C VAL A 423 -25.02 6.02 24.72
N LYS A 424 -25.15 7.34 24.90
CA LYS A 424 -24.33 8.11 25.85
C LYS A 424 -24.48 7.59 27.28
N ARG A 425 -25.70 7.27 27.74
CA ARG A 425 -25.94 6.69 29.08
C ARG A 425 -25.21 5.36 29.25
N ILE A 426 -25.35 4.45 28.30
CA ILE A 426 -24.68 3.13 28.36
C ILE A 426 -23.16 3.31 28.44
N LEU A 427 -22.58 4.17 27.60
CA LEU A 427 -21.14 4.44 27.58
C LEU A 427 -20.66 5.15 28.84
N ALA A 428 -21.45 6.05 29.43
CA ALA A 428 -21.11 6.74 30.67
C ALA A 428 -21.03 5.74 31.84
N GLU A 429 -22.02 4.85 31.98
CA GLU A 429 -21.99 3.78 32.99
C GLU A 429 -20.77 2.86 32.81
N ARG A 430 -20.38 2.58 31.56
CA ARG A 430 -19.17 1.78 31.30
C ARG A 430 -17.89 2.54 31.63
N ASN A 431 -17.82 3.83 31.30
CA ASN A 431 -16.67 4.67 31.63
C ASN A 431 -16.42 4.74 33.15
N GLU A 432 -17.48 4.77 33.98
CA GLU A 432 -17.38 4.74 35.45
C GLU A 432 -16.71 3.46 35.99
N HIS A 433 -16.74 2.35 35.24
CA HIS A 433 -16.09 1.10 35.63
C HIS A 433 -14.59 1.06 35.30
N PHE A 434 -14.07 2.03 34.55
CA PHE A 434 -12.66 2.09 34.16
C PHE A 434 -11.78 2.65 35.28
N ASP A 435 -10.47 2.39 35.18
CA ASP A 435 -9.52 2.74 36.23
C ASP A 435 -8.35 3.59 35.69
N PRO A 436 -8.36 4.93 35.88
CA PRO A 436 -9.48 5.75 36.32
C PRO A 436 -10.51 5.94 35.19
N PRO A 437 -11.74 6.44 35.46
CA PRO A 437 -12.68 6.85 34.43
C PRO A 437 -12.14 8.03 33.62
N LEU A 438 -12.62 8.21 32.38
CA LEU A 438 -12.47 9.51 31.71
C LEU A 438 -13.25 10.56 32.51
N ASP A 439 -12.65 11.74 32.72
CA ASP A 439 -13.37 12.83 33.35
C ASP A 439 -14.55 13.28 32.47
N ARG A 440 -15.53 13.94 33.09
CA ARG A 440 -16.79 14.30 32.44
C ARG A 440 -16.59 15.16 31.19
N GLY A 441 -15.71 16.15 31.24
CA GLY A 441 -15.47 17.05 30.11
C GLY A 441 -14.84 16.30 28.93
N THR A 442 -13.83 15.49 29.21
CA THR A 442 -13.18 14.63 28.21
C THR A 442 -14.16 13.64 27.59
N PHE A 443 -15.00 12.99 28.41
CA PHE A 443 -15.99 12.03 27.93
C PHE A 443 -17.05 12.69 27.05
N GLU A 444 -17.55 13.87 27.43
CA GLU A 444 -18.56 14.60 26.65
C GLU A 444 -18.01 15.05 25.29
N SER A 445 -16.80 15.61 25.27
CA SER A 445 -16.14 16.00 24.03
C SER A 445 -15.86 14.78 23.13
N TRP A 446 -15.36 13.69 23.72
CA TRP A 446 -15.09 12.44 23.00
C TRP A 446 -16.37 11.87 22.39
N PHE A 447 -17.46 11.77 23.17
CA PHE A 447 -18.72 11.20 22.69
C PHE A 447 -19.30 12.01 21.54
N LYS A 448 -19.26 13.35 21.61
CA LYS A 448 -19.73 14.22 20.51
C LYS A 448 -18.98 13.91 19.21
N SER A 449 -17.64 13.89 19.27
CA SER A 449 -16.81 13.59 18.10
C SER A 449 -17.07 12.18 17.56
N GLU A 450 -17.13 11.16 18.41
CA GLU A 450 -17.39 9.79 17.98
C GLU A 450 -18.79 9.63 17.35
N TRP A 451 -19.79 10.31 17.90
CA TRP A 451 -21.15 10.27 17.39
C TRP A 451 -21.26 10.80 15.96
N GLU A 452 -20.58 11.91 15.68
CA GLU A 452 -20.52 12.58 14.37
C GLU A 452 -19.72 11.77 13.34
N ARG A 453 -18.64 11.11 13.79
CA ARG A 453 -17.75 10.30 12.94
C ARG A 453 -18.34 8.96 12.52
N PHE A 454 -19.15 8.33 13.36
CA PHE A 454 -19.73 7.01 13.05
C PHE A 454 -20.62 7.06 11.80
N GLY A 455 -20.36 6.16 10.85
CA GLY A 455 -21.02 6.08 9.54
C GLY A 455 -20.40 7.01 8.48
N ARG A 456 -19.59 8.00 8.87
CA ARG A 456 -18.86 8.89 7.95
C ARG A 456 -17.40 8.49 7.80
N GLU A 457 -16.71 8.30 8.92
CA GLU A 457 -15.27 7.99 8.98
C GLU A 457 -15.00 6.53 9.34
N TYR A 458 -15.92 5.90 10.08
CA TYR A 458 -15.76 4.51 10.52
C TYR A 458 -17.11 3.81 10.78
N GLY A 459 -17.10 2.48 10.75
CA GLY A 459 -18.21 1.61 11.13
C GLY A 459 -17.83 0.63 12.25
N PRO A 460 -18.72 -0.30 12.64
CA PRO A 460 -18.36 -1.34 13.58
C PRO A 460 -17.22 -2.19 13.00
N PRO A 461 -16.13 -2.41 13.76
CA PRO A 461 -14.99 -3.16 13.25
C PRO A 461 -15.31 -4.65 13.13
N GLY A 462 -14.89 -5.26 12.02
CA GLY A 462 -14.94 -6.70 11.82
C GLY A 462 -13.95 -7.47 12.69
N CYS A 463 -14.05 -8.80 12.68
CA CYS A 463 -13.21 -9.66 13.51
C CYS A 463 -11.70 -9.45 13.25
N GLU A 464 -11.30 -9.20 12.00
CA GLU A 464 -9.89 -8.98 11.65
C GLU A 464 -9.33 -7.68 12.23
N VAL A 465 -10.11 -6.60 12.22
CA VAL A 465 -9.72 -5.31 12.83
C VAL A 465 -9.60 -5.42 14.36
N ILE A 466 -10.44 -6.24 14.99
CA ILE A 466 -10.35 -6.45 16.44
C ILE A 466 -9.14 -7.31 16.82
N LYS A 467 -8.79 -8.33 16.02
CA LYS A 467 -7.64 -9.21 16.27
C LYS A 467 -6.30 -8.52 16.00
N HIS A 468 -6.20 -7.83 14.87
CA HIS A 468 -4.93 -7.34 14.33
C HIS A 468 -4.79 -5.81 14.42
N GLY A 469 -5.80 -5.12 14.94
CA GLY A 469 -5.88 -3.66 14.92
C GLY A 469 -6.23 -3.12 13.54
N GLY A 470 -6.59 -1.84 13.47
CA GLY A 470 -6.86 -1.18 12.19
C GLY A 470 -7.20 0.29 12.33
N GLY A 471 -6.98 1.08 11.27
CA GLY A 471 -7.26 2.53 11.23
C GLY A 471 -6.61 3.34 12.37
N ALA A 472 -6.77 4.66 12.35
CA ALA A 472 -6.29 5.49 13.47
C ALA A 472 -7.13 5.27 14.75
N LEU A 473 -8.42 4.94 14.60
CA LEU A 473 -9.37 4.82 15.71
C LEU A 473 -9.29 3.49 16.47
N PHE A 474 -8.84 2.41 15.83
CA PHE A 474 -8.74 1.07 16.43
C PHE A 474 -7.29 0.54 16.49
N ALA A 475 -6.29 1.40 16.29
CA ALA A 475 -4.87 1.05 16.26
C ALA A 475 -4.39 0.29 17.52
N GLY A 476 -5.00 0.55 18.67
CA GLY A 476 -4.63 -0.09 19.95
C GLY A 476 -5.41 -1.36 20.29
N LEU A 477 -6.26 -1.91 19.41
CA LEU A 477 -7.04 -3.12 19.73
C LEU A 477 -6.18 -4.39 19.72
N ALA A 478 -5.17 -4.49 18.85
CA ALA A 478 -4.30 -5.66 18.74
C ALA A 478 -3.57 -5.97 20.05
N GLU A 479 -3.16 -4.93 20.78
CA GLU A 479 -2.42 -5.04 22.04
C GLU A 479 -3.26 -5.64 23.18
N LEU A 480 -4.58 -5.62 23.05
CA LEU A 480 -5.52 -6.03 24.10
C LEU A 480 -5.88 -7.51 24.05
N ASN A 481 -5.47 -8.23 23.00
CA ASN A 481 -5.73 -9.66 22.80
C ASN A 481 -7.21 -10.04 23.02
N LEU A 482 -8.16 -9.18 22.66
CA LEU A 482 -9.58 -9.34 22.98
C LEU A 482 -10.18 -10.67 22.49
N CYS A 483 -9.64 -11.22 21.40
CA CYS A 483 -10.09 -12.47 20.79
C CYS A 483 -9.40 -13.73 21.33
N GLU A 484 -8.58 -13.63 22.38
CA GLU A 484 -7.99 -14.82 23.02
C GLU A 484 -9.08 -15.79 23.50
N GLY A 485 -8.96 -17.07 23.12
CA GLY A 485 -9.95 -18.11 23.44
C GLY A 485 -11.30 -17.97 22.73
N CYS A 486 -11.38 -17.21 21.63
CA CYS A 486 -12.62 -17.01 20.89
C CYS A 486 -13.19 -18.33 20.32
N ARG A 487 -14.43 -18.67 20.71
CA ARG A 487 -15.16 -19.87 20.24
C ARG A 487 -16.30 -19.54 19.28
N VAL A 488 -16.19 -18.41 18.59
CA VAL A 488 -17.20 -17.98 17.61
C VAL A 488 -17.14 -18.91 16.39
N PRO A 489 -18.28 -19.39 15.86
CA PRO A 489 -18.31 -20.19 14.63
C PRO A 489 -17.58 -19.51 13.46
N GLU A 490 -16.81 -20.29 12.68
CA GLU A 490 -15.95 -19.77 11.60
C GLU A 490 -16.70 -18.99 10.51
N TRP A 491 -17.99 -19.26 10.31
CA TRP A 491 -18.83 -18.55 9.35
C TRP A 491 -19.26 -17.15 9.83
N ILE A 492 -19.06 -16.80 11.10
CA ILE A 492 -19.36 -15.48 11.64
C ILE A 492 -18.11 -14.61 11.57
N LYS A 493 -18.07 -13.70 10.59
CA LYS A 493 -16.93 -12.81 10.33
C LYS A 493 -17.07 -11.43 10.97
N HIS A 494 -18.18 -11.17 11.67
CA HIS A 494 -18.44 -9.87 12.29
C HIS A 494 -19.06 -9.97 13.69
N PRO A 495 -18.56 -9.22 14.69
CA PRO A 495 -19.07 -9.26 16.07
C PRO A 495 -20.56 -8.89 16.21
N VAL A 496 -21.02 -7.90 15.44
CA VAL A 496 -22.45 -7.51 15.45
C VAL A 496 -23.35 -8.61 14.87
N GLN A 497 -22.89 -9.35 13.85
CA GLN A 497 -23.62 -10.53 13.33
C GLN A 497 -23.69 -11.65 14.36
N TYR A 498 -22.62 -11.84 15.15
CA TYR A 498 -22.63 -12.77 16.27
C TYR A 498 -23.75 -12.44 17.26
N THR A 499 -23.83 -11.17 17.67
CA THR A 499 -24.87 -10.73 18.60
C THR A 499 -26.26 -10.87 18.02
N ALA A 500 -26.45 -10.51 16.75
CA ALA A 500 -27.73 -10.70 16.07
C ALA A 500 -28.17 -12.17 16.06
N TRP A 501 -27.24 -13.07 15.76
CA TRP A 501 -27.47 -14.51 15.77
C TRP A 501 -27.80 -15.05 17.16
N ARG A 502 -27.12 -14.55 18.20
CA ARG A 502 -27.34 -14.98 19.59
C ARG A 502 -28.66 -14.49 20.17
N VAL A 503 -29.09 -13.28 19.84
CA VAL A 503 -30.33 -12.68 20.36
C VAL A 503 -31.56 -13.23 19.64
N LYS A 504 -31.42 -13.67 18.39
CA LYS A 504 -32.50 -14.31 17.61
C LYS A 504 -32.67 -15.81 17.87
N LYS A 505 -31.78 -16.42 18.65
CA LYS A 505 -31.87 -17.81 19.13
C LYS A 505 -32.41 -17.82 20.55
#